data_AF-A0A9E6UUP3-F1
#
_entry.id   AF-A0A9E6UUP3-F1
#
_cell.length_a   1.000
_cell.length_b   1.000
_cell.length_c   1.000
_cell.angle_alpha   90.00
_cell.angle_beta   90.00
_cell.angle_gamma   90.00
#
_symmetry.space_group_name_H-M   'P 1'
#
loop_
_entity.id
_entity.type
_entity.pdbx_description
1 polymer ?
#
loop_
_entity_poly.entity_id
_entity_poly.type
_entity_poly.pdbx_seq_one_letter_code
_entity_poly.pdbx_strand_id
1 'polypeptide(L)'
;MNNQVIGNQQNLSWPFWPILPLYPYGKRKTLCQEIIKDTLWIFDQLQGILYTVVPIRMTIIKLQEGGLLVYAPVAPTQECINLVKELEQKHGEVKYIILPTSSGLEHKIFVGPFARKFSRALVYVAPHQWSLPINLPLSWLGFPQKRTFFLSKDGKNNPFGNEFDYTILDINLGKGSFQEVALLHKSSRTLLLTDTILSISQEPPKILQIDPYPLLFHARENAQEKIIDNPDNRRRGWQRIALFAIYFRPSAVKISQLGEMWQDAKKAPDRSAKAYLGFFPFKWDQNWQDTFTALSGNGRPFVAPILQVLILPQGATEVIEWADKIATWDFQHIISCHFHAPIKANPQEFRQAFSFLEQQPKASYQQPLLKEDLRFIEELEANLVKGGIATPQKGKM
;
A
#
# COMPACT_ATOMS: atom_id res chain seq x y z
N MET A 1 -6.85 -29.42 -24.91
CA MET A 1 -6.49 -28.12 -24.30
C MET A 1 -5.89 -28.40 -22.92
N ASN A 2 -4.58 -28.61 -22.79
CA ASN A 2 -3.95 -28.87 -21.48
C ASN A 2 -2.41 -28.68 -21.52
N ASN A 3 -1.93 -27.54 -22.02
CA ASN A 3 -0.50 -27.20 -21.99
C ASN A 3 -0.20 -25.78 -21.46
N GLN A 4 -1.18 -25.06 -20.87
CA GLN A 4 -0.97 -23.67 -20.40
C GLN A 4 -0.85 -23.51 -18.87
N VAL A 5 -1.10 -24.55 -18.06
CA VAL A 5 -1.13 -24.41 -16.59
C VAL A 5 0.23 -24.66 -15.92
N ILE A 6 1.21 -25.22 -16.65
CA ILE A 6 2.63 -25.32 -16.22
C ILE A 6 3.43 -24.14 -16.78
N GLY A 7 2.83 -22.95 -16.80
CA GLY A 7 3.45 -21.69 -17.18
C GLY A 7 4.43 -21.19 -16.12
N ASN A 8 5.58 -21.86 -16.05
CA ASN A 8 6.89 -21.41 -15.56
C ASN A 8 6.95 -20.73 -14.17
N GLN A 9 7.07 -21.52 -13.11
CA GLN A 9 7.34 -21.01 -11.74
C GLN A 9 8.58 -20.09 -11.65
N GLN A 10 9.53 -20.19 -12.61
CA GLN A 10 10.68 -19.30 -12.71
C GLN A 10 10.29 -17.84 -12.97
N ASN A 11 9.15 -17.60 -13.64
CA ASN A 11 8.75 -16.25 -14.02
C ASN A 11 8.31 -15.37 -12.84
N LEU A 12 8.00 -15.99 -11.71
CA LEU A 12 7.54 -15.31 -10.49
C LEU A 12 8.68 -15.02 -9.50
N SER A 13 9.91 -15.43 -9.83
CA SER A 13 11.04 -15.39 -8.89
C SER A 13 11.40 -13.96 -8.48
N TRP A 14 11.46 -13.73 -7.16
CA TRP A 14 11.96 -12.51 -6.54
C TRP A 14 13.10 -12.86 -5.56
N PRO A 15 14.37 -12.93 -6.01
CA PRO A 15 15.46 -13.46 -5.19
C PRO A 15 15.87 -12.55 -4.03
N PHE A 16 15.51 -11.26 -4.07
CA PHE A 16 15.86 -10.27 -3.03
C PHE A 16 14.87 -10.25 -1.86
N TRP A 17 13.91 -11.17 -1.81
CA TRP A 17 12.96 -11.28 -0.70
C TRP A 17 13.59 -11.39 0.70
N PRO A 18 14.80 -11.94 0.93
CA PRO A 18 15.38 -11.98 2.27
C PRO A 18 15.71 -10.60 2.85
N ILE A 19 15.87 -9.56 2.01
CA ILE A 19 16.16 -8.20 2.46
C ILE A 19 14.94 -7.58 3.17
N LEU A 20 13.74 -7.88 2.67
CA LEU A 20 12.48 -7.47 3.29
C LEU A 20 11.49 -8.65 3.17
N PRO A 21 11.46 -9.56 4.17
CA PRO A 21 10.81 -10.86 4.07
C PRO A 21 9.29 -10.76 4.25
N LEU A 22 8.63 -10.12 3.29
CA LEU A 22 7.18 -10.04 3.21
C LEU A 22 6.63 -11.16 2.32
N TYR A 23 5.49 -11.74 2.70
CA TYR A 23 4.72 -12.62 1.82
C TYR A 23 4.49 -11.96 0.46
N PRO A 24 4.45 -12.68 -0.67
CA PRO A 24 4.68 -14.11 -0.88
C PRO A 24 6.17 -14.48 -1.02
N TYR A 25 7.04 -13.71 -0.38
CA TYR A 25 8.49 -13.95 -0.32
C TYR A 25 9.10 -14.01 -1.73
N GLY A 26 9.73 -15.14 -2.08
CA GLY A 26 10.45 -15.32 -3.32
C GLY A 26 9.59 -15.57 -4.56
N LYS A 27 8.26 -15.64 -4.46
CA LYS A 27 7.38 -15.89 -5.62
C LYS A 27 6.25 -14.87 -5.69
N ARG A 28 6.41 -13.84 -6.50
CA ARG A 28 5.47 -12.71 -6.60
C ARG A 28 4.74 -12.74 -7.94
N LYS A 29 3.44 -13.05 -7.89
CA LYS A 29 2.51 -12.93 -9.02
C LYS A 29 2.19 -11.46 -9.25
N THR A 30 2.15 -11.04 -10.52
CA THR A 30 1.71 -9.72 -10.96
C THR A 30 0.37 -9.84 -11.68
N LEU A 31 -0.60 -9.02 -11.28
CA LEU A 31 -1.86 -8.80 -12.00
C LEU A 31 -1.82 -7.42 -12.66
N CYS A 32 -1.76 -7.39 -13.99
CA CYS A 32 -1.90 -6.16 -14.77
C CYS A 32 -3.38 -5.91 -15.12
N GLN A 33 -3.84 -4.68 -14.93
CA GLN A 33 -5.17 -4.23 -15.35
C GLN A 33 -5.06 -2.89 -16.06
N GLU A 34 -5.64 -2.80 -17.26
CA GLU A 34 -5.88 -1.54 -17.93
C GLU A 34 -7.06 -0.82 -17.28
N ILE A 35 -6.82 0.36 -16.73
CA ILE A 35 -7.83 1.18 -16.05
C ILE A 35 -8.42 2.20 -17.03
N ILE A 36 -7.57 2.78 -17.86
CA ILE A 36 -7.96 3.69 -18.93
C ILE A 36 -7.30 3.21 -20.20
N LYS A 37 -8.12 2.92 -21.21
CA LYS A 37 -7.70 2.32 -22.47
C LYS A 37 -6.53 3.08 -23.09
N ASP A 38 -5.48 2.34 -23.46
CA ASP A 38 -4.26 2.82 -24.11
C ASP A 38 -3.58 3.98 -23.36
N THR A 39 -3.80 4.13 -22.05
CA THR A 39 -3.40 5.33 -21.29
C THR A 39 -2.84 5.00 -19.91
N LEU A 40 -3.54 4.17 -19.12
CA LEU A 40 -3.20 3.94 -17.72
C LEU A 40 -3.44 2.47 -17.33
N TRP A 41 -2.41 1.87 -16.74
CA TRP A 41 -2.42 0.49 -16.25
C TRP A 41 -1.96 0.42 -14.79
N ILE A 42 -2.52 -0.52 -14.04
CA ILE A 42 -2.07 -0.85 -12.69
C ILE A 42 -1.51 -2.28 -12.64
N PHE A 43 -0.50 -2.48 -11.82
CA PHE A 43 0.21 -3.74 -11.64
C PHE A 43 0.23 -4.08 -10.16
N ASP A 44 -0.63 -5.02 -9.76
CA ASP A 44 -0.77 -5.45 -8.38
C ASP A 44 0.10 -6.66 -8.09
N GLN A 45 0.83 -6.60 -6.98
CA GLN A 45 1.43 -7.76 -6.31
C GLN A 45 0.91 -7.85 -4.88
N LEU A 46 1.15 -8.97 -4.21
CA LEU A 46 0.77 -9.15 -2.81
C LEU A 46 1.92 -8.80 -1.87
N GLN A 47 1.60 -8.23 -0.71
CA GLN A 47 2.52 -8.09 0.40
C GLN A 47 1.85 -8.38 1.74
N GLY A 48 2.57 -8.89 2.73
CA GLY A 48 1.99 -9.10 4.06
C GLY A 48 2.85 -9.88 5.03
N ILE A 49 2.36 -10.00 6.26
CA ILE A 49 2.95 -10.76 7.37
C ILE A 49 1.81 -11.56 8.03
N LEU A 50 2.07 -12.79 8.47
CA LEU A 50 1.06 -13.67 9.11
C LEU A 50 -0.24 -13.84 8.30
N TYR A 51 -0.12 -13.93 6.97
CA TYR A 51 -1.24 -13.93 6.03
C TYR A 51 -2.18 -12.73 6.08
N THR A 52 -1.86 -11.68 6.84
CA THR A 52 -2.45 -10.34 6.66
C THR A 52 -1.86 -9.74 5.38
N VAL A 53 -2.44 -10.12 4.25
CA VAL A 53 -1.90 -9.85 2.91
C VAL A 53 -2.77 -8.84 2.18
N VAL A 54 -2.15 -7.78 1.67
CA VAL A 54 -2.80 -6.71 0.95
C VAL A 54 -2.11 -6.46 -0.40
N PRO A 55 -2.79 -5.86 -1.39
CA PRO A 55 -2.14 -5.42 -2.61
C PRO A 55 -1.08 -4.34 -2.35
N ILE A 56 0.02 -4.42 -3.10
CA ILE A 56 0.96 -3.32 -3.37
C ILE A 56 0.99 -3.09 -4.89
N ARG A 57 0.95 -1.83 -5.30
CA ARG A 57 0.62 -1.45 -6.67
C ARG A 57 1.65 -0.52 -7.28
N MET A 58 1.99 -0.82 -8.52
CA MET A 58 2.67 0.08 -9.45
C MET A 58 1.66 0.59 -10.47
N THR A 59 1.78 1.86 -10.87
CA THR A 59 0.97 2.45 -11.94
C THR A 59 1.85 2.81 -13.12
N ILE A 60 1.41 2.50 -14.33
CA ILE A 60 2.09 2.86 -15.58
C ILE A 60 1.17 3.78 -16.39
N ILE A 61 1.73 4.90 -16.86
CA ILE A 61 1.01 5.90 -17.66
C ILE A 61 1.76 6.11 -18.97
N LYS A 62 1.01 6.15 -20.08
CA LYS A 62 1.52 6.55 -21.39
C LYS A 62 1.70 8.05 -21.45
N LEU A 63 2.90 8.49 -21.83
CA LEU A 63 3.24 9.91 -22.00
C LEU A 63 2.78 10.45 -23.35
N GLN A 64 2.41 11.73 -23.40
CA GLN A 64 2.02 12.42 -24.63
C GLN A 64 3.14 12.48 -25.66
N GLU A 65 4.38 12.69 -25.21
CA GLU A 65 5.58 12.70 -26.05
C GLU A 65 6.10 11.29 -26.39
N GLY A 66 5.28 10.26 -26.15
CA GLY A 66 5.63 8.85 -26.30
C GLY A 66 6.47 8.30 -25.15
N GLY A 67 6.42 7.00 -24.97
CA GLY A 67 7.04 6.29 -23.85
C GLY A 67 6.13 6.19 -22.63
N LEU A 68 6.68 5.63 -21.56
CA LEU A 68 5.95 5.30 -20.34
C LEU A 68 6.58 5.95 -19.10
N LEU A 69 5.73 6.35 -18.17
CA LEU A 69 6.09 6.71 -16.80
C LEU A 69 5.60 5.62 -15.85
N VAL A 70 6.48 5.19 -14.94
CA VAL A 70 6.21 4.19 -13.91
C VAL A 70 6.19 4.88 -12.55
N TYR A 71 5.10 4.74 -11.79
CA TYR A 71 4.94 5.26 -10.44
C TYR A 71 4.88 4.09 -9.44
N ALA A 72 5.70 4.15 -8.38
CA ALA A 72 5.83 3.14 -7.32
C ALA A 72 6.07 1.71 -7.84
N PRO A 73 7.26 1.41 -8.41
CA PRO A 73 7.56 0.08 -8.94
C PRO A 73 7.30 -1.06 -7.96
N VAL A 74 6.73 -2.15 -8.45
CA VAL A 74 6.62 -3.44 -7.74
C VAL A 74 7.78 -4.36 -8.12
N ALA A 75 7.87 -5.54 -7.50
CA ALA A 75 9.00 -6.44 -7.74
C ALA A 75 9.12 -6.81 -9.24
N PRO A 76 10.29 -6.62 -9.85
CA PRO A 76 10.54 -6.90 -11.26
C PRO A 76 10.75 -8.40 -11.52
N THR A 77 9.75 -9.22 -11.19
CA THR A 77 9.70 -10.62 -11.60
C THR A 77 9.67 -10.70 -13.14
N GLN A 78 10.10 -11.81 -13.73
CA GLN A 78 10.10 -11.93 -15.19
C GLN A 78 8.70 -11.75 -15.78
N GLU A 79 7.66 -12.22 -15.08
CA GLU A 79 6.26 -11.95 -15.43
C GLU A 79 5.94 -10.45 -15.47
N CYS A 80 6.29 -9.72 -14.41
CA CYS A 80 6.11 -8.26 -14.36
C CYS A 80 6.81 -7.57 -15.54
N ILE A 81 8.07 -7.92 -15.78
CA ILE A 81 8.87 -7.32 -16.84
C ILE A 81 8.31 -7.62 -18.23
N ASN A 82 7.83 -8.83 -18.48
CA ASN A 82 7.23 -9.18 -19.77
C ASN A 82 5.98 -8.33 -20.04
N LEU A 83 5.10 -8.17 -19.05
CA LEU A 83 3.90 -7.33 -19.16
C LEU A 83 4.26 -5.86 -19.44
N VAL A 84 5.29 -5.32 -18.81
CA VAL A 84 5.76 -3.95 -19.11
C VAL A 84 6.38 -3.85 -20.50
N LYS A 85 7.12 -4.88 -20.95
CA LYS A 85 7.71 -4.93 -22.31
C LYS A 85 6.64 -4.97 -23.41
N GLU A 86 5.49 -5.60 -23.16
CA GLU A 86 4.33 -5.54 -24.06
C GLU A 86 3.78 -4.11 -24.21
N LEU A 87 3.78 -3.33 -23.12
CA LEU A 87 3.44 -1.91 -23.18
C LEU A 87 4.52 -1.10 -23.93
N GLU A 88 5.81 -1.37 -23.70
CA GLU A 88 6.90 -0.67 -24.41
C GLU A 88 6.83 -0.88 -25.93
N GLN A 89 6.46 -2.09 -26.37
CA GLN A 89 6.30 -2.40 -27.80
C GLN A 89 5.21 -1.55 -28.48
N LYS A 90 4.16 -1.17 -27.73
CA LYS A 90 3.01 -0.42 -28.27
C LYS A 90 3.13 1.08 -28.07
N HIS A 91 3.74 1.52 -26.97
CA HIS A 91 3.64 2.90 -26.50
C HIS A 91 5.01 3.59 -26.36
N GLY A 92 6.11 2.87 -26.59
CA GLY A 92 7.48 3.38 -26.45
C GLY A 92 8.12 3.01 -25.11
N GLU A 93 9.43 3.23 -25.00
CA GLU A 93 10.22 2.82 -23.83
C GLU A 93 9.77 3.47 -22.52
N VAL A 94 10.06 2.82 -21.39
CA VAL A 94 9.95 3.43 -20.07
C VAL A 94 10.97 4.57 -19.97
N LYS A 95 10.47 5.82 -19.94
CA LYS A 95 11.29 7.03 -19.82
C LYS A 95 11.57 7.38 -18.37
N TYR A 96 10.56 7.25 -17.50
CA TYR A 96 10.64 7.72 -16.11
C TYR A 96 10.17 6.66 -15.12
N ILE A 97 10.88 6.53 -14.01
CA ILE A 97 10.51 5.71 -12.86
C ILE A 97 10.47 6.60 -11.63
N ILE A 98 9.36 6.63 -10.90
CA ILE A 98 9.17 7.45 -9.71
C ILE A 98 9.09 6.58 -8.46
N LEU A 99 9.95 6.86 -7.47
CA LEU A 99 9.78 6.45 -6.08
C LEU A 99 9.06 7.58 -5.33
N PRO A 100 7.76 7.44 -5.01
CA PRO A 100 6.96 8.55 -4.48
C PRO A 100 6.99 8.69 -2.97
N THR A 101 7.81 7.91 -2.25
CA THR A 101 7.89 7.95 -0.78
C THR A 101 9.33 7.84 -0.29
N SER A 102 9.58 8.31 0.93
CA SER A 102 10.87 8.13 1.63
C SER A 102 10.82 7.08 2.73
N SER A 103 9.64 6.78 3.27
CA SER A 103 9.43 5.91 4.44
C SER A 103 8.95 4.50 4.12
N GLY A 104 8.27 4.29 2.99
CA GLY A 104 7.79 2.97 2.57
C GLY A 104 8.93 2.09 2.04
N LEU A 105 9.50 1.23 2.87
CA LEU A 105 10.58 0.30 2.49
C LEU A 105 10.12 -0.69 1.41
N GLU A 106 8.86 -1.11 1.48
CA GLU A 106 8.19 -1.96 0.51
C GLU A 106 8.08 -1.32 -0.88
N HIS A 107 7.99 0.00 -0.97
CA HIS A 107 8.00 0.73 -2.24
C HIS A 107 9.43 0.97 -2.73
N LYS A 108 10.38 1.18 -1.81
CA LYS A 108 11.78 1.52 -2.10
C LYS A 108 12.58 0.33 -2.63
N ILE A 109 12.42 -0.85 -2.04
CA ILE A 109 13.25 -2.03 -2.30
C ILE A 109 13.19 -2.50 -3.76
N PHE A 110 12.08 -2.24 -4.44
CA PHE A 110 11.89 -2.67 -5.83
C PHE A 110 12.52 -1.73 -6.86
N VAL A 111 12.76 -0.46 -6.52
CA VAL A 111 13.10 0.58 -7.50
C VAL A 111 14.46 0.33 -8.17
N GLY A 112 15.52 0.10 -7.39
CA GLY A 112 16.85 -0.20 -7.94
C GLY A 112 16.84 -1.43 -8.87
N PRO A 113 16.34 -2.59 -8.40
CA PRO A 113 16.15 -3.79 -9.22
C PRO A 113 15.30 -3.56 -10.48
N PHE A 114 14.19 -2.82 -10.38
CA PHE A 114 13.31 -2.53 -11.51
C PHE A 114 14.01 -1.61 -12.53
N ALA A 115 14.68 -0.56 -12.06
CA ALA A 115 15.44 0.36 -12.90
C ALA A 115 16.54 -0.36 -13.68
N ARG A 116 17.17 -1.42 -13.15
CA ARG A 116 18.16 -2.21 -13.90
C ARG A 116 17.57 -2.96 -15.10
N LYS A 117 16.27 -3.31 -15.08
CA LYS A 117 15.56 -3.94 -16.20
C LYS A 117 15.17 -2.94 -17.30
N PHE A 118 15.07 -1.65 -16.96
CA PHE A 118 14.80 -0.54 -17.87
C PHE A 118 15.94 0.47 -17.80
N SER A 119 17.08 0.11 -18.40
CA SER A 119 18.36 0.81 -18.21
C SER A 119 18.43 2.22 -18.79
N ARG A 120 17.52 2.58 -19.70
CA ARG A 120 17.39 3.92 -20.28
C ARG A 120 16.51 4.87 -19.46
N ALA A 121 15.65 4.33 -18.60
CA ALA A 121 14.75 5.13 -17.79
C ALA A 121 15.53 6.00 -16.79
N LEU A 122 15.12 7.25 -16.62
CA LEU A 122 15.57 8.11 -15.53
C LEU A 122 14.75 7.79 -14.28
N VAL A 123 15.42 7.72 -13.13
CA VAL A 123 14.80 7.43 -11.84
C VAL A 123 14.67 8.74 -11.07
N TYR A 124 13.45 9.08 -10.68
CA TYR A 124 13.13 10.22 -9.83
C TYR A 124 12.66 9.73 -8.47
N VAL A 125 13.23 10.25 -7.40
CA VAL A 125 12.89 9.84 -6.03
C VAL A 125 12.39 11.04 -5.25
N ALA A 126 11.42 10.82 -4.35
CA ALA A 126 11.06 11.81 -3.35
C ALA A 126 12.34 12.27 -2.59
N PRO A 127 12.47 13.55 -2.21
CA PRO A 127 13.61 14.06 -1.45
C PRO A 127 13.84 13.34 -0.11
N HIS A 128 14.88 13.75 0.63
CA HIS A 128 15.17 13.27 1.99
C HIS A 128 15.09 11.74 2.18
N GLN A 129 15.54 10.96 1.18
CA GLN A 129 15.60 9.51 1.30
C GLN A 129 16.51 9.10 2.46
N TRP A 130 16.06 8.10 3.21
CA TRP A 130 16.80 7.55 4.34
C TRP A 130 16.75 6.02 4.38
N SER A 131 17.63 5.40 5.17
CA SER A 131 17.65 3.95 5.40
C SER A 131 17.99 3.62 6.84
N LEU A 132 17.67 2.39 7.25
CA LEU A 132 17.99 1.83 8.57
C LEU A 132 18.93 0.62 8.45
N PRO A 133 19.74 0.34 9.47
CA PRO A 133 19.92 1.15 10.70
C PRO A 133 20.80 2.39 10.48
N ILE A 134 21.46 2.49 9.32
CA ILE A 134 22.37 3.58 8.96
C ILE A 134 21.82 4.24 7.69
N ASN A 135 21.90 5.57 7.61
CA ASN A 135 21.50 6.31 6.42
C ASN A 135 22.56 6.17 5.33
N LEU A 136 22.32 5.27 4.38
CA LEU A 136 23.23 4.92 3.29
C LEU A 136 22.90 5.72 2.02
N PRO A 137 23.90 6.06 1.20
CA PRO A 137 23.64 6.63 -0.12
C PRO A 137 22.77 5.72 -0.98
N LEU A 138 21.87 6.30 -1.79
CA LEU A 138 20.98 5.54 -2.69
C LEU A 138 21.74 4.59 -3.63
N SER A 139 22.95 4.96 -4.07
CA SER A 139 23.80 4.11 -4.91
C SER A 139 24.18 2.80 -4.22
N TRP A 140 24.38 2.82 -2.90
CA TRP A 140 24.68 1.63 -2.08
C TRP A 140 23.42 0.79 -1.84
N LEU A 141 22.24 1.43 -1.88
CA LEU A 141 20.93 0.76 -1.87
C LEU A 141 20.53 0.23 -3.27
N GLY A 142 21.44 0.26 -4.24
CA GLY A 142 21.26 -0.32 -5.57
C GLY A 142 20.59 0.59 -6.59
N PHE A 143 20.43 1.89 -6.30
CA PHE A 143 19.95 2.87 -7.28
C PHE A 143 21.06 3.23 -8.29
N PRO A 144 20.73 3.41 -9.57
CA PRO A 144 21.72 3.70 -10.61
C PRO A 144 22.22 5.16 -10.54
N GLN A 145 23.39 5.36 -9.94
CA GLN A 145 23.96 6.68 -9.59
C GLN A 145 23.88 7.76 -10.69
N LYS A 146 24.16 7.41 -11.95
CA LYS A 146 24.22 8.39 -13.06
C LYS A 146 22.83 8.82 -13.60
N ARG A 147 21.76 8.20 -13.13
CA ARG A 147 20.38 8.42 -13.63
C ARG A 147 19.34 8.39 -12.53
N THR A 148 19.76 8.64 -11.28
CA THR A 148 18.85 8.84 -10.15
C THR A 148 18.90 10.29 -9.72
N PHE A 149 17.74 10.94 -9.69
CA PHE A 149 17.57 12.35 -9.38
C PHE A 149 16.52 12.51 -8.29
N PHE A 150 16.66 13.55 -7.47
CA PHE A 150 15.59 13.95 -6.57
C PHE A 150 14.53 14.72 -7.36
N LEU A 151 13.26 14.46 -7.07
CA LEU A 151 12.17 15.27 -7.56
C LEU A 151 12.36 16.71 -7.07
N SER A 152 12.21 17.66 -7.99
CA SER A 152 12.22 19.09 -7.64
C SER A 152 11.04 19.44 -6.71
N LYS A 153 11.13 20.53 -5.95
CA LYS A 153 9.95 21.09 -5.27
C LYS A 153 9.02 21.81 -6.25
N ASP A 154 9.57 22.37 -7.33
CA ASP A 154 8.81 22.97 -8.42
C ASP A 154 8.68 21.97 -9.55
N GLY A 155 7.44 21.51 -9.76
CA GLY A 155 7.16 20.42 -10.69
C GLY A 155 7.38 20.73 -12.15
N LYS A 156 7.41 22.01 -12.53
CA LYS A 156 7.75 22.44 -13.89
C LYS A 156 9.19 22.10 -14.27
N ASN A 157 10.05 21.86 -13.29
CA ASN A 157 11.47 21.55 -13.51
C ASN A 157 11.74 20.05 -13.74
N ASN A 158 10.72 19.18 -13.65
CA ASN A 158 10.87 17.79 -14.04
C ASN A 158 10.52 17.59 -15.52
N PRO A 159 11.14 16.64 -16.22
CA PRO A 159 10.89 16.39 -17.65
C PRO A 159 9.43 16.05 -18.02
N PHE A 160 8.60 15.69 -17.05
CA PHE A 160 7.18 15.36 -17.24
C PHE A 160 6.24 16.44 -16.66
N GLY A 161 6.75 17.58 -16.18
CA GLY A 161 5.95 18.63 -15.53
C GLY A 161 4.88 19.29 -16.41
N ASN A 162 5.00 19.18 -17.74
CA ASN A 162 3.97 19.70 -18.66
C ASN A 162 2.70 18.84 -18.66
N GLU A 163 2.82 17.54 -18.44
CA GLU A 163 1.71 16.57 -18.50
C GLU A 163 1.12 16.27 -17.11
N PHE A 164 1.91 16.48 -16.06
CA PHE A 164 1.52 16.17 -14.69
C PHE A 164 1.66 17.38 -13.75
N ASP A 165 0.73 17.50 -12.81
CA ASP A 165 0.92 18.33 -11.63
C ASP A 165 1.36 17.43 -10.46
N TYR A 166 2.23 17.91 -9.57
CA TYR A 166 2.53 17.18 -8.35
C TYR A 166 2.88 18.09 -7.18
N THR A 167 2.78 17.52 -5.99
CA THR A 167 3.19 18.17 -4.75
C THR A 167 3.66 17.13 -3.75
N ILE A 168 4.66 17.51 -2.94
CA ILE A 168 5.35 16.60 -2.03
C ILE A 168 4.94 16.97 -0.61
N LEU A 169 4.38 16.01 0.11
CA LEU A 169 4.26 16.08 1.56
C LEU A 169 5.60 15.69 2.16
N ASP A 170 6.11 16.50 3.08
CA ASP A 170 7.42 16.28 3.70
C ASP A 170 7.35 16.59 5.19
N ILE A 171 7.33 15.54 6.01
CA ILE A 171 7.24 15.62 7.46
C ILE A 171 8.54 15.09 8.05
N ASN A 172 9.22 15.96 8.79
CA ASN A 172 10.42 15.57 9.55
C ASN A 172 10.00 14.82 10.83
N LEU A 173 10.44 13.57 10.96
CA LEU A 173 10.18 12.70 12.11
C LEU A 173 11.40 12.58 13.05
N GLY A 174 12.38 13.46 12.91
CA GLY A 174 13.62 13.48 13.69
C GLY A 174 14.67 12.47 13.20
N LYS A 175 14.36 11.17 13.27
CA LYS A 175 15.26 10.07 12.84
C LYS A 175 15.12 9.70 11.35
N GLY A 176 14.22 10.36 10.65
CA GLY A 176 13.91 10.15 9.23
C GLY A 176 12.82 11.13 8.79
N SER A 177 12.29 10.92 7.59
CA SER A 177 11.17 11.70 7.05
C SER A 177 10.03 10.78 6.63
N PHE A 178 8.80 11.25 6.78
CA PHE A 178 7.68 10.75 5.99
C PHE A 178 7.52 11.64 4.78
N GLN A 179 7.52 11.04 3.59
CA GLN A 179 7.23 11.76 2.38
C GLN A 179 6.25 11.02 1.50
N GLU A 180 5.39 11.79 0.84
CA GLU A 180 4.50 11.29 -0.20
C GLU A 180 4.42 12.28 -1.36
N VAL A 181 4.59 11.78 -2.58
CA VAL A 181 4.45 12.54 -3.83
C VAL A 181 3.08 12.25 -4.41
N ALA A 182 2.16 13.21 -4.29
CA ALA A 182 0.90 13.17 -5.02
C ALA A 182 1.14 13.62 -6.46
N LEU A 183 0.77 12.78 -7.43
CA LEU A 183 0.98 13.04 -8.86
C LEU A 183 -0.35 12.99 -9.61
N LEU A 184 -0.76 14.09 -10.21
CA LEU A 184 -1.95 14.18 -11.03
C LEU A 184 -1.58 14.00 -12.50
N HIS A 185 -2.15 12.98 -13.15
CA HIS A 185 -2.19 12.91 -14.60
C HIS A 185 -3.37 13.75 -15.11
N LYS A 186 -3.06 14.93 -15.66
CA LYS A 186 -4.08 15.95 -15.99
C LYS A 186 -5.10 15.46 -17.00
N SER A 187 -4.65 14.82 -18.08
CA SER A 187 -5.52 14.42 -19.18
C SER A 187 -6.55 13.36 -18.77
N SER A 188 -6.17 12.44 -17.88
CA SER A 188 -7.06 11.39 -17.37
C SER A 188 -7.76 11.74 -16.06
N ARG A 189 -7.50 12.94 -15.51
CA ARG A 189 -8.07 13.41 -14.23
C ARG A 189 -7.89 12.36 -13.12
N THR A 190 -6.70 11.76 -13.08
CA THR A 190 -6.35 10.66 -12.15
C THR A 190 -5.22 11.08 -11.23
N LEU A 191 -5.50 11.08 -9.93
CA LEU A 191 -4.54 11.35 -8.86
C LEU A 191 -3.86 10.04 -8.42
N LEU A 192 -2.54 10.01 -8.42
CA LEU A 192 -1.75 8.90 -7.87
C LEU A 192 -1.27 9.28 -6.47
N LEU A 193 -1.45 8.35 -5.53
CA LEU A 193 -1.03 8.47 -4.13
C LEU A 193 -0.31 7.20 -3.69
N THR A 194 0.45 7.31 -2.60
CA THR A 194 1.18 6.18 -2.02
C THR A 194 0.38 5.58 -0.87
N ASP A 195 0.61 6.06 0.36
CA ASP A 195 0.13 5.41 1.59
C ASP A 195 -0.92 6.26 2.32
N THR A 196 -1.04 7.55 1.99
CA THR A 196 -1.86 8.49 2.75
C THR A 196 -3.34 8.20 2.63
N ILE A 197 -3.88 8.07 1.41
CA ILE A 197 -5.31 7.78 1.19
C ILE A 197 -5.49 6.32 0.81
N LEU A 198 -6.40 5.65 1.50
CA LEU A 198 -6.79 4.28 1.25
C LEU A 198 -8.30 4.18 1.01
N SER A 199 -8.72 3.10 0.37
CA SER A 199 -10.13 2.67 0.30
C SER A 199 -10.18 1.14 0.40
N ILE A 200 -11.21 0.63 1.07
CA ILE A 200 -11.40 -0.79 1.30
C ILE A 200 -12.72 -1.23 0.65
N SER A 201 -12.64 -2.11 -0.35
CA SER A 201 -13.81 -2.73 -0.96
C SER A 201 -14.41 -3.81 -0.07
N GLN A 202 -15.72 -4.02 -0.21
CA GLN A 202 -16.44 -5.13 0.43
C GLN A 202 -15.92 -6.50 -0.04
N GLU A 203 -15.59 -6.60 -1.33
CA GLU A 203 -15.08 -7.81 -1.95
C GLU A 203 -13.54 -7.87 -1.96
N PRO A 204 -12.95 -9.07 -1.91
CA PRO A 204 -11.51 -9.26 -2.01
C PRO A 204 -10.96 -8.72 -3.36
N PRO A 205 -9.83 -7.98 -3.34
CA PRO A 205 -9.10 -7.59 -4.54
C PRO A 205 -8.82 -8.78 -5.46
N LYS A 206 -8.90 -8.57 -6.78
CA LYS A 206 -8.74 -9.63 -7.78
C LYS A 206 -7.44 -10.44 -7.61
N ILE A 207 -6.33 -9.78 -7.26
CA ILE A 207 -5.03 -10.45 -7.04
C ILE A 207 -5.08 -11.46 -5.87
N LEU A 208 -5.85 -11.18 -4.82
CA LEU A 208 -6.03 -12.09 -3.67
C LEU A 208 -6.92 -13.29 -4.01
N GLN A 209 -7.68 -13.24 -5.11
CA GLN A 209 -8.52 -14.35 -5.55
C GLN A 209 -7.75 -15.41 -6.37
N ILE A 210 -6.53 -15.11 -6.81
CA ILE A 210 -5.68 -16.02 -7.59
C ILE A 210 -5.14 -17.16 -6.72
N ASP A 211 -4.57 -16.83 -5.55
CA ASP A 211 -4.22 -17.79 -4.50
C ASP A 211 -4.96 -17.37 -3.21
N PRO A 212 -6.16 -17.91 -2.97
CA PRO A 212 -7.04 -17.45 -1.90
C PRO A 212 -6.62 -17.95 -0.52
N TYR A 213 -5.54 -18.71 -0.38
CA TYR A 213 -5.17 -19.33 0.90
C TYR A 213 -5.09 -18.34 2.06
N PRO A 214 -4.48 -17.13 1.93
CA PRO A 214 -4.51 -16.14 3.00
C PRO A 214 -5.93 -15.73 3.42
N LEU A 215 -6.84 -15.55 2.46
CA LEU A 215 -8.25 -15.25 2.74
C LEU A 215 -8.87 -16.40 3.55
N LEU A 216 -8.72 -17.62 3.07
CA LEU A 216 -9.33 -18.79 3.70
C LEU A 216 -8.73 -19.09 5.08
N PHE A 217 -7.45 -18.78 5.29
CA PHE A 217 -6.80 -18.89 6.59
C PHE A 217 -7.46 -17.98 7.62
N HIS A 218 -7.68 -16.71 7.26
CA HIS A 218 -8.32 -15.68 8.11
C HIS A 218 -9.85 -15.79 8.20
N ALA A 219 -10.47 -16.59 7.32
CA ALA A 219 -11.89 -16.87 7.39
C ALA A 219 -12.28 -17.71 8.63
N ARG A 220 -11.36 -18.53 9.15
CA ARG A 220 -11.65 -19.44 10.27
C ARG A 220 -12.00 -18.72 11.57
N GLU A 221 -12.85 -19.33 12.38
CA GLU A 221 -13.18 -18.90 13.74
C GLU A 221 -12.19 -19.44 14.78
N ASN A 222 -11.57 -20.60 14.51
CA ASN A 222 -10.59 -21.23 15.40
C ASN A 222 -9.65 -22.19 14.64
N ALA A 223 -8.66 -22.73 15.36
CA ALA A 223 -7.65 -23.63 14.78
C ALA A 223 -8.20 -24.97 14.26
N GLN A 224 -9.35 -25.44 14.78
CA GLN A 224 -9.93 -26.74 14.44
C GLN A 224 -10.82 -26.68 13.19
N GLU A 225 -11.26 -25.48 12.78
CA GLU A 225 -12.07 -25.30 11.59
C GLU A 225 -11.28 -25.67 10.32
N LYS A 226 -11.90 -26.49 9.46
CA LYS A 226 -11.34 -26.85 8.15
C LYS A 226 -11.42 -25.65 7.22
N ILE A 227 -10.39 -25.48 6.38
CA ILE A 227 -10.42 -24.50 5.31
C ILE A 227 -11.37 -24.99 4.21
N ILE A 228 -12.41 -24.21 3.93
CA ILE A 228 -13.38 -24.46 2.86
C ILE A 228 -13.36 -23.28 1.91
N ASP A 229 -13.07 -23.53 0.63
CA ASP A 229 -13.03 -22.48 -0.39
C ASP A 229 -14.43 -22.23 -0.97
N ASN A 230 -15.02 -21.09 -0.63
CA ASN A 230 -16.26 -20.58 -1.21
C ASN A 230 -16.26 -19.02 -1.18
N PRO A 231 -17.13 -18.35 -1.95
CA PRO A 231 -17.15 -16.89 -2.03
C PRO A 231 -17.33 -16.20 -0.67
N ASP A 232 -18.17 -16.74 0.21
CA ASP A 232 -18.44 -16.14 1.53
C ASP A 232 -17.21 -16.23 2.45
N ASN A 233 -16.49 -17.34 2.43
CA ASN A 233 -15.24 -17.50 3.18
C ASN A 233 -14.13 -16.60 2.64
N ARG A 234 -14.01 -16.45 1.32
CA ARG A 234 -13.06 -15.50 0.73
C ARG A 234 -13.36 -14.06 1.16
N ARG A 235 -14.65 -13.67 1.14
CA ARG A 235 -15.10 -12.34 1.62
C ARG A 235 -14.82 -12.18 3.11
N ARG A 236 -15.27 -13.10 3.96
CA ARG A 236 -15.04 -13.09 5.42
C ARG A 236 -13.55 -12.94 5.75
N GLY A 237 -12.71 -13.75 5.11
CA GLY A 237 -11.26 -13.68 5.25
C GLY A 237 -10.66 -12.34 4.84
N TRP A 238 -11.10 -11.79 3.71
CA TRP A 238 -10.66 -10.47 3.25
C TRP A 238 -11.00 -9.36 4.25
N GLN A 239 -12.25 -9.33 4.71
CA GLN A 239 -12.71 -8.29 5.62
C GLN A 239 -11.90 -8.30 6.93
N ARG A 240 -11.62 -9.50 7.45
CA ARG A 240 -10.74 -9.73 8.61
C ARG A 240 -9.29 -9.30 8.35
N ILE A 241 -8.73 -9.64 7.18
CA ILE A 241 -7.40 -9.17 6.76
C ILE A 241 -7.34 -7.66 6.68
N ALA A 242 -8.36 -7.00 6.12
CA ALA A 242 -8.41 -5.54 6.01
C ALA A 242 -8.40 -4.89 7.41
N LEU A 243 -9.17 -5.41 8.36
CA LEU A 243 -9.15 -4.95 9.74
C LEU A 243 -7.78 -5.11 10.39
N PHE A 244 -7.12 -6.26 10.22
CA PHE A 244 -5.76 -6.45 10.72
C PHE A 244 -4.75 -5.53 10.04
N ALA A 245 -4.81 -5.36 8.72
CA ALA A 245 -3.85 -4.55 7.98
C ALA A 245 -3.96 -3.06 8.35
N ILE A 246 -5.17 -2.61 8.68
CA ILE A 246 -5.45 -1.19 8.98
C ILE A 246 -5.24 -0.85 10.46
N TYR A 247 -5.65 -1.73 11.38
CA TYR A 247 -5.61 -1.46 12.82
C TYR A 247 -4.50 -2.20 13.57
N PHE A 248 -3.80 -3.14 12.92
CA PHE A 248 -2.88 -4.15 13.51
C PHE A 248 -3.56 -5.12 14.49
N ARG A 249 -4.34 -4.58 15.44
CA ARG A 249 -5.17 -5.31 16.38
C ARG A 249 -6.50 -4.55 16.56
N PRO A 250 -7.53 -4.82 15.72
CA PRO A 250 -8.84 -4.20 15.89
C PRO A 250 -9.47 -4.63 17.22
N SER A 251 -10.38 -3.82 17.76
CA SER A 251 -11.03 -4.07 19.05
C SER A 251 -11.83 -5.38 19.07
N ALA A 252 -12.35 -5.77 17.91
CA ALA A 252 -13.12 -6.99 17.69
C ALA A 252 -12.26 -8.28 17.63
N VAL A 253 -10.94 -8.21 17.82
CA VAL A 253 -10.05 -9.38 17.88
C VAL A 253 -9.40 -9.53 19.24
N LYS A 254 -9.51 -10.73 19.80
CA LYS A 254 -8.74 -11.19 20.96
C LYS A 254 -7.67 -12.19 20.52
N ILE A 255 -6.47 -12.06 21.10
CA ILE A 255 -5.37 -12.99 20.90
C ILE A 255 -5.44 -14.04 22.02
N SER A 256 -5.46 -15.31 21.62
CA SER A 256 -5.51 -16.44 22.57
C SER A 256 -4.24 -16.51 23.42
N GLN A 257 -4.36 -17.00 24.66
CA GLN A 257 -3.19 -17.19 25.52
C GLN A 257 -2.32 -18.34 25.00
N LEU A 258 -1.01 -18.29 25.26
CA LEU A 258 -0.05 -19.26 24.75
C LEU A 258 -0.45 -20.72 25.04
N GLY A 259 -0.87 -21.02 26.28
CA GLY A 259 -1.26 -22.38 26.68
C GLY A 259 -2.43 -22.93 25.86
N GLU A 260 -3.46 -22.11 25.65
CA GLU A 260 -4.63 -22.45 24.83
C GLU A 260 -4.25 -22.65 23.36
N MET A 261 -3.44 -21.75 22.81
CA MET A 261 -2.93 -21.85 21.43
C MET A 261 -2.22 -23.18 21.16
N TRP A 262 -1.39 -23.64 22.09
CA TRP A 262 -0.69 -24.93 21.97
C TRP A 262 -1.64 -26.13 22.00
N GLN A 263 -2.69 -26.08 22.83
CA GLN A 263 -3.69 -27.14 22.89
C GLN A 263 -4.53 -27.19 21.61
N ASP A 264 -4.94 -26.03 21.10
CA ASP A 264 -5.72 -25.91 19.87
C ASP A 264 -4.91 -26.34 18.64
N ALA A 265 -3.63 -25.96 18.54
CA ALA A 265 -2.76 -26.36 17.44
C ALA A 265 -2.57 -27.89 17.35
N LYS A 266 -2.57 -28.60 18.49
CA LYS A 266 -2.51 -30.08 18.50
C LYS A 266 -3.77 -30.72 17.91
N LYS A 267 -4.92 -30.05 18.03
CA LYS A 267 -6.22 -30.51 17.52
C LYS A 267 -6.51 -30.01 16.10
N ALA A 268 -5.66 -29.14 15.55
CA ALA A 268 -5.84 -28.58 14.22
C ALA A 268 -5.79 -29.69 13.14
N PRO A 269 -6.72 -29.68 12.16
CA PRO A 269 -6.77 -30.70 11.11
C PRO A 269 -5.61 -30.59 10.11
N ASP A 270 -4.97 -29.42 10.00
CA ASP A 270 -3.77 -29.19 9.19
C ASP A 270 -2.69 -28.56 10.07
N ARG A 271 -1.53 -29.23 10.14
CA ARG A 271 -0.35 -28.81 10.90
C ARG A 271 0.88 -28.67 10.01
N SER A 272 0.67 -28.46 8.72
CA SER A 272 1.74 -28.15 7.77
C SER A 272 2.41 -26.81 8.10
N ALA A 273 3.61 -26.58 7.55
CA ALA A 273 4.28 -25.29 7.68
C ALA A 273 3.44 -24.14 7.06
N LYS A 274 2.68 -24.43 6.00
CA LYS A 274 1.74 -23.49 5.37
C LYS A 274 0.61 -23.09 6.33
N ALA A 275 0.13 -24.02 7.14
CA ALA A 275 -0.87 -23.76 8.18
C ALA A 275 -0.27 -23.29 9.51
N TYR A 276 0.97 -22.80 9.51
CA TYR A 276 1.72 -22.41 10.71
C TYR A 276 1.68 -23.49 11.81
N LEU A 277 1.89 -24.76 11.45
CA LEU A 277 1.89 -25.90 12.38
C LEU A 277 0.57 -26.07 13.17
N GLY A 278 -0.52 -25.51 12.66
CA GLY A 278 -1.84 -25.53 13.29
C GLY A 278 -2.12 -24.31 14.18
N PHE A 279 -1.18 -23.37 14.33
CA PHE A 279 -1.40 -22.17 15.13
C PHE A 279 -2.39 -21.21 14.45
N PHE A 280 -3.42 -20.84 15.20
CA PHE A 280 -4.39 -19.82 14.83
C PHE A 280 -4.77 -19.01 16.08
N PRO A 281 -4.12 -17.87 16.35
CA PRO A 281 -4.26 -17.18 17.62
C PRO A 281 -5.50 -16.29 17.73
N PHE A 282 -6.29 -16.16 16.67
CA PHE A 282 -7.32 -15.13 16.55
C PHE A 282 -8.68 -15.62 17.02
N LYS A 283 -9.35 -14.81 17.85
CA LYS A 283 -10.74 -14.98 18.25
C LYS A 283 -11.50 -13.70 17.92
N TRP A 284 -12.50 -13.81 17.06
CA TRP A 284 -13.29 -12.68 16.59
C TRP A 284 -14.58 -12.54 17.42
N ASP A 285 -14.89 -11.33 17.86
CA ASP A 285 -16.17 -11.01 18.50
C ASP A 285 -17.31 -11.04 17.47
N GLN A 286 -18.54 -11.34 17.89
CA GLN A 286 -19.66 -11.57 16.96
C GLN A 286 -20.03 -10.36 16.09
N ASN A 287 -19.64 -9.16 16.49
CA ASN A 287 -19.94 -7.89 15.81
C ASN A 287 -18.77 -7.35 14.96
N TRP A 288 -17.75 -8.15 14.65
CA TRP A 288 -16.58 -7.70 13.89
C TRP A 288 -16.93 -7.13 12.50
N GLN A 289 -18.06 -7.54 11.91
CA GLN A 289 -18.57 -7.02 10.64
C GLN A 289 -19.01 -5.55 10.74
N ASP A 290 -19.45 -5.08 11.91
CA ASP A 290 -19.80 -3.67 12.12
C ASP A 290 -18.54 -2.79 12.04
N THR A 291 -17.46 -3.25 12.69
CA THR A 291 -16.11 -2.67 12.59
C THR A 291 -15.62 -2.64 11.13
N PHE A 292 -15.83 -3.72 10.37
CA PHE A 292 -15.50 -3.71 8.94
C PHE A 292 -16.35 -2.74 8.13
N THR A 293 -17.66 -2.67 8.41
CA THR A 293 -18.58 -1.76 7.72
C THR A 293 -18.18 -0.31 7.95
N ALA A 294 -17.83 0.06 9.18
CA ALA A 294 -17.30 1.38 9.53
C ALA A 294 -15.96 1.67 8.87
N LEU A 295 -15.05 0.68 8.79
CA LEU A 295 -13.78 0.82 8.09
C LEU A 295 -13.99 1.05 6.59
N SER A 296 -14.76 0.19 5.93
CA SER A 296 -14.98 0.24 4.48
C SER A 296 -15.72 1.51 4.09
N GLY A 297 -16.75 1.90 4.84
CA GLY A 297 -17.56 3.09 4.54
C GLY A 297 -18.03 3.12 3.10
N ASN A 298 -18.45 1.96 2.56
CA ASN A 298 -18.81 1.76 1.15
C ASN A 298 -17.73 2.18 0.14
N GLY A 299 -16.46 2.01 0.48
CA GLY A 299 -15.33 2.35 -0.37
C GLY A 299 -14.91 3.83 -0.30
N ARG A 300 -15.40 4.59 0.69
CA ARG A 300 -14.97 5.99 0.88
C ARG A 300 -13.45 6.08 1.04
N PRO A 301 -12.80 7.16 0.53
CA PRO A 301 -11.41 7.43 0.85
C PRO A 301 -11.25 7.83 2.32
N PHE A 302 -10.20 7.33 2.95
CA PHE A 302 -9.81 7.71 4.31
C PHE A 302 -8.30 7.69 4.46
N VAL A 303 -7.80 8.44 5.45
CA VAL A 303 -6.37 8.40 5.79
C VAL A 303 -6.08 7.17 6.65
N ALA A 304 -4.99 6.46 6.38
CA ALA A 304 -4.63 5.28 7.17
C ALA A 304 -4.51 5.61 8.69
N PRO A 305 -5.14 4.85 9.60
CA PRO A 305 -5.13 5.10 11.05
C PRO A 305 -3.75 5.29 11.67
N ILE A 306 -2.78 4.47 11.26
CA ILE A 306 -1.40 4.59 11.71
C ILE A 306 -0.81 5.98 11.38
N LEU A 307 -1.16 6.54 10.22
CA LEU A 307 -0.73 7.87 9.82
C LEU A 307 -1.49 8.95 10.59
N GLN A 308 -2.79 8.76 10.86
CA GLN A 308 -3.60 9.69 11.64
C GLN A 308 -3.08 9.88 13.07
N VAL A 309 -2.52 8.81 13.66
CA VAL A 309 -2.06 8.83 15.06
C VAL A 309 -0.56 9.12 15.16
N LEU A 310 0.31 8.48 14.38
CA LEU A 310 1.75 8.58 14.62
C LEU A 310 2.46 9.64 13.79
N ILE A 311 1.99 9.91 12.56
CA ILE A 311 2.81 10.57 11.54
C ILE A 311 2.28 11.97 11.20
N LEU A 312 1.05 12.07 10.70
CA LEU A 312 0.52 13.32 10.15
C LEU A 312 0.31 14.42 11.21
N PRO A 313 -0.03 14.12 12.49
CA PRO A 313 -0.05 15.14 13.54
C PRO A 313 1.31 15.83 13.78
N GLN A 314 2.44 15.23 13.39
CA GLN A 314 3.77 15.82 13.61
C GLN A 314 4.04 17.05 12.71
N GLY A 315 3.29 17.15 11.60
CA GLY A 315 3.32 18.25 10.64
C GLY A 315 1.91 18.59 10.15
N ALA A 316 0.97 18.82 11.08
CA ALA A 316 -0.44 19.00 10.76
C ALA A 316 -0.69 20.16 9.79
N THR A 317 0.04 21.28 9.94
CA THR A 317 -0.03 22.43 9.03
C THR A 317 0.39 22.04 7.62
N GLU A 318 1.55 21.39 7.49
CA GLU A 318 2.10 20.96 6.21
C GLU A 318 1.17 19.94 5.51
N VAL A 319 0.54 19.05 6.28
CA VAL A 319 -0.42 18.07 5.77
C VAL A 319 -1.67 18.75 5.24
N ILE A 320 -2.24 19.70 5.99
CA ILE A 320 -3.45 20.41 5.57
C ILE A 320 -3.17 21.29 4.36
N GLU A 321 -2.05 22.01 4.32
CA GLU A 321 -1.66 22.82 3.16
C GLU A 321 -1.43 21.95 1.91
N TRP A 322 -0.78 20.79 2.08
CA TRP A 322 -0.59 19.83 1.00
C TRP A 322 -1.93 19.28 0.49
N ALA A 323 -2.84 18.92 1.40
CA ALA A 323 -4.17 18.42 1.05
C ALA A 323 -5.03 19.51 0.39
N ASP A 324 -5.01 20.75 0.90
CA ASP A 324 -5.70 21.90 0.31
C ASP A 324 -5.20 22.17 -1.11
N LYS A 325 -3.87 22.11 -1.33
CA LYS A 325 -3.30 22.27 -2.67
C LYS A 325 -3.79 21.18 -3.63
N ILE A 326 -3.79 19.91 -3.22
CA ILE A 326 -4.32 18.82 -4.06
C ILE A 326 -5.81 19.01 -4.30
N ALA A 327 -6.56 19.53 -3.33
CA ALA A 327 -7.99 19.78 -3.47
C ALA A 327 -8.33 20.86 -4.52
N THR A 328 -7.34 21.68 -4.93
CA THR A 328 -7.50 22.62 -6.05
C THR A 328 -7.39 21.96 -7.43
N TRP A 329 -6.89 20.74 -7.50
CA TRP A 329 -6.70 20.03 -8.76
C TRP A 329 -7.98 19.38 -9.27
N ASP A 330 -8.04 19.16 -10.58
CA ASP A 330 -9.21 18.57 -11.22
C ASP A 330 -9.05 17.07 -11.47
N PHE A 331 -9.40 16.25 -10.47
CA PHE A 331 -9.42 14.78 -10.59
C PHE A 331 -10.79 14.18 -10.26
N GLN A 332 -11.02 12.96 -10.75
CA GLN A 332 -12.23 12.17 -10.51
C GLN A 332 -11.92 10.74 -10.02
N HIS A 333 -10.65 10.35 -10.11
CA HIS A 333 -10.17 9.05 -9.71
C HIS A 333 -8.89 9.18 -8.90
N ILE A 334 -8.76 8.35 -7.87
CA ILE A 334 -7.53 8.19 -7.10
C ILE A 334 -7.03 6.76 -7.30
N ILE A 335 -5.73 6.59 -7.52
CA ILE A 335 -5.06 5.30 -7.52
C ILE A 335 -3.99 5.33 -6.43
N SER A 336 -4.31 4.69 -5.31
CA SER A 336 -3.38 4.49 -4.20
C SER A 336 -2.53 3.24 -4.42
N CYS A 337 -1.35 3.20 -3.80
CA CYS A 337 -0.44 2.06 -3.93
C CYS A 337 -0.90 0.82 -3.15
N HIS A 338 -1.93 0.93 -2.31
CA HIS A 338 -2.49 -0.17 -1.52
C HIS A 338 -4.00 -0.32 -1.67
N PHE A 339 -4.50 -1.51 -1.34
CA PHE A 339 -5.93 -1.86 -1.27
C PHE A 339 -6.70 -1.56 -2.57
N HIS A 340 -7.93 -1.04 -2.46
CA HIS A 340 -8.84 -0.83 -3.57
C HIS A 340 -8.38 0.35 -4.45
N ALA A 341 -8.27 0.09 -5.75
CA ALA A 341 -8.14 1.13 -6.77
C ALA A 341 -8.75 0.63 -8.10
N PRO A 342 -9.22 1.55 -8.97
CA PRO A 342 -9.33 2.99 -8.76
C PRO A 342 -10.43 3.36 -7.75
N ILE A 343 -10.18 4.38 -6.94
CA ILE A 343 -11.16 4.98 -6.04
C ILE A 343 -11.87 6.08 -6.82
N LYS A 344 -13.20 6.03 -6.89
CA LYS A 344 -14.00 7.14 -7.45
C LYS A 344 -14.16 8.19 -6.36
N ALA A 345 -13.39 9.27 -6.45
CA ALA A 345 -13.41 10.35 -5.48
C ALA A 345 -13.02 11.67 -6.14
N ASN A 346 -13.71 12.74 -5.75
CA ASN A 346 -13.42 14.11 -6.19
C ASN A 346 -12.50 14.85 -5.19
N PRO A 347 -12.05 16.08 -5.50
CA PRO A 347 -11.15 16.84 -4.63
C PRO A 347 -11.72 17.17 -3.25
N GLN A 348 -13.03 17.37 -3.14
CA GLN A 348 -13.70 17.61 -1.87
C GLN A 348 -13.69 16.36 -0.97
N GLU A 349 -14.04 15.19 -1.53
CA GLU A 349 -14.01 13.91 -0.82
C GLU A 349 -12.59 13.53 -0.38
N PHE A 350 -11.59 13.80 -1.23
CA PHE A 350 -10.18 13.67 -0.87
C PHE A 350 -9.83 14.55 0.33
N ARG A 351 -10.18 15.84 0.30
CA ARG A 351 -9.81 16.78 1.36
C ARG A 351 -10.50 16.50 2.69
N GLN A 352 -11.73 16.01 2.64
CA GLN A 352 -12.49 15.57 3.82
C GLN A 352 -11.76 14.49 4.61
N ALA A 353 -10.99 13.61 3.96
CA ALA A 353 -10.22 12.56 4.64
C ALA A 353 -9.18 13.10 5.64
N PHE A 354 -8.81 14.39 5.56
CA PHE A 354 -7.84 15.04 6.44
C PHE A 354 -8.47 15.85 7.59
N SER A 355 -9.81 15.92 7.66
CA SER A 355 -10.51 16.70 8.69
C SER A 355 -10.27 16.21 10.13
N PHE A 356 -9.68 15.03 10.32
CA PHE A 356 -9.29 14.54 11.66
C PHE A 356 -8.23 15.41 12.35
N LEU A 357 -7.45 16.19 11.59
CA LEU A 357 -6.41 17.12 12.09
C LEU A 357 -6.98 18.47 12.57
N GLU A 358 -8.23 18.78 12.23
CA GLU A 358 -8.88 20.07 12.51
C GLU A 358 -9.70 19.98 13.81
N GLN A 359 -9.64 21.01 14.66
CA GLN A 359 -10.49 21.13 15.85
C GLN A 359 -11.96 21.38 15.49
N GLN A 360 -12.20 22.20 14.46
CA GLN A 360 -13.51 22.49 13.89
C GLN A 360 -13.50 22.19 12.38
N PRO A 361 -13.83 20.96 11.98
CA PRO A 361 -13.73 20.56 10.59
C PRO A 361 -14.72 21.35 9.72
N LYS A 362 -14.24 21.91 8.61
CA LYS A 362 -15.07 22.69 7.67
C LYS A 362 -16.13 21.83 6.96
N ALA A 363 -15.97 20.52 6.96
CA ALA A 363 -16.91 19.57 6.39
C ALA A 363 -17.13 18.41 7.37
N SER A 364 -18.39 17.99 7.53
CA SER A 364 -18.73 16.83 8.36
C SER A 364 -18.20 15.56 7.70
N TYR A 365 -17.28 14.86 8.39
CA TYR A 365 -16.78 13.56 7.94
C TYR A 365 -17.90 12.53 8.10
N GLN A 366 -18.49 12.10 6.97
CA GLN A 366 -19.77 11.39 6.98
C GLN A 366 -19.75 10.06 7.76
N GLN A 367 -18.57 9.42 7.93
CA GLN A 367 -18.41 8.20 8.72
C GLN A 367 -17.00 8.10 9.34
N PRO A 368 -16.78 8.65 10.55
CA PRO A 368 -15.50 8.53 11.24
C PRO A 368 -15.18 7.07 11.56
N LEU A 369 -13.89 6.75 11.61
CA LEU A 369 -13.43 5.47 12.13
C LEU A 369 -13.83 5.34 13.60
N LEU A 370 -14.13 4.12 14.04
CA LEU A 370 -14.49 3.84 15.42
C LEU A 370 -13.27 4.09 16.32
N LYS A 371 -13.46 4.88 17.38
CA LYS A 371 -12.37 5.24 18.30
C LYS A 371 -11.80 4.01 19.01
N GLU A 372 -12.65 3.04 19.28
CA GLU A 372 -12.29 1.80 19.96
C GLU A 372 -11.25 1.00 19.17
N ASP A 373 -11.31 1.03 17.84
CA ASP A 373 -10.38 0.33 16.96
C ASP A 373 -9.02 1.05 16.81
N LEU A 374 -8.95 2.33 17.19
CA LEU A 374 -7.70 3.10 17.22
C LEU A 374 -6.88 2.86 18.48
N ARG A 375 -7.49 2.32 19.53
CA ARG A 375 -6.88 2.18 20.87
C ARG A 375 -5.52 1.51 20.85
N PHE A 376 -5.35 0.44 20.08
CA PHE A 376 -4.06 -0.25 20.00
C PHE A 376 -2.95 0.62 19.38
N ILE A 377 -3.31 1.43 18.39
CA ILE A 377 -2.37 2.34 17.72
C ILE A 377 -1.99 3.48 18.68
N GLU A 378 -2.94 3.99 19.47
CA GLU A 378 -2.70 4.98 20.52
C GLU A 378 -1.79 4.41 21.64
N GLU A 379 -2.03 3.17 22.08
CA GLU A 379 -1.15 2.46 23.02
C GLU A 379 0.27 2.29 22.45
N LEU A 380 0.39 1.97 21.16
CA LEU A 380 1.68 1.84 20.48
C LEU A 380 2.42 3.19 20.46
N GLU A 381 1.73 4.28 20.09
CA GLU A 381 2.29 5.63 20.08
C GLU A 381 2.80 6.03 21.47
N ALA A 382 1.98 5.86 22.52
CA ALA A 382 2.38 6.17 23.89
C ALA A 382 3.63 5.39 24.34
N ASN A 383 3.73 4.12 23.95
CA ASN A 383 4.91 3.30 24.24
C ASN A 383 6.16 3.75 23.47
N LEU A 384 6.01 4.13 22.20
CA LEU A 384 7.12 4.65 21.38
C LEU A 384 7.64 6.00 21.91
N VAL A 385 6.74 6.87 22.37
CA VAL A 385 7.07 8.14 23.03
C VAL A 385 7.80 7.88 24.36
N LYS A 386 7.25 7.00 25.20
CA LYS A 386 7.89 6.60 26.47
C LYS A 386 9.29 6.01 26.26
N GLY A 387 9.49 5.30 25.15
CA GLY A 387 10.79 4.73 24.76
C GLY A 387 11.76 5.69 24.08
N GLY A 388 11.40 6.96 23.86
CA GLY A 388 12.24 7.94 23.15
C GLY A 388 12.46 7.60 21.66
N ILE A 389 11.58 6.79 21.08
CA ILE A 389 11.62 6.40 19.67
C ILE A 389 10.85 7.41 18.82
N ALA A 390 9.69 7.86 19.30
CA ALA A 390 8.82 8.85 18.67
C ALA A 390 8.74 10.14 19.49
N THR A 391 8.31 11.23 18.84
CA THR A 391 8.00 12.51 19.50
C THR A 391 6.51 12.61 19.82
N PRO A 392 6.11 13.24 20.94
CA PRO A 392 4.70 13.47 21.24
C PRO A 392 4.01 14.26 20.11
N GLN A 393 2.73 13.99 19.89
CA GLN A 393 1.92 14.76 18.94
C GLN A 393 1.95 16.26 19.27
N LYS A 394 2.13 17.08 18.23
CA LYS A 394 1.77 18.49 18.27
C LYS A 394 0.25 18.52 18.08
N GLY A 395 -0.50 19.11 19.02
CA GLY A 395 -1.96 19.01 19.06
C GLY A 395 -2.68 19.42 17.77
N LYS A 396 -4.00 19.18 17.71
CA LYS A 396 -4.85 19.54 16.56
C LYS A 396 -4.83 21.05 16.27
N MET A 397 -4.93 21.42 15.00
CA MET A 397 -5.02 22.81 14.55
C MET A 397 -6.41 23.40 14.76
#